data_AF-A0A9D8K5S8-F1
#
_entry.id   AF-A0A9D8K5S8-F1
#
_cell.length_a   1.000
_cell.length_b   1.000
_cell.length_c   1.000
_cell.angle_alpha   90.00
_cell.angle_beta   90.00
_cell.angle_gamma   90.00
#
_symmetry.space_group_name_H-M   'P 1'
#
loop_
_entity.id
_entity.type
_entity.pdbx_description
1 polymer ?
#
loop_
_entity_poly.entity_id
_entity_poly.type
_entity_poly.pdbx_seq_one_letter_code
_entity_poly.pdbx_strand_id
1 'polypeptide(L)' 'GEHQDAAFKLSGTYSAWKLMVSGKQDTIRLIMSNKLQLQGNMAYMMKHMKAVVLLTKEVFAGVPID' A
#
# COMPACT_ATOMS: atom_id res chain seq x y z
N GLY A 1 4.74 0.72 -15.75
CA GLY A 1 5.27 -0.65 -15.69
C GLY A 1 6.17 -0.77 -14.47
N GLU A 2 6.28 -1.95 -13.87
CA GLU A 2 7.13 -2.16 -12.68
C GLU A 2 8.57 -1.69 -12.94
N HIS A 3 9.08 -0.81 -12.07
CA HIS A 3 10.48 -0.39 -12.07
C HIS A 3 11.28 -1.38 -11.24
N GLN A 4 12.24 -2.09 -11.85
CA GLN A 4 13.04 -3.09 -11.17
C GLN A 4 13.89 -2.49 -10.03
N ASP A 5 14.25 -1.22 -10.13
CA ASP A 5 15.06 -0.49 -9.14
C ASP A 5 14.23 0.32 -8.14
N ALA A 6 12.94 0.00 -7.97
CA ALA A 6 12.10 0.72 -7.03
C ALA A 6 12.57 0.50 -5.58
N ALA A 7 12.84 1.58 -4.86
CA ALA A 7 13.24 1.52 -3.44
C ALA A 7 12.18 0.85 -2.53
N PHE A 8 10.92 0.85 -2.99
CA PHE A 8 9.80 0.19 -2.34
C PHE A 8 8.95 -0.53 -3.37
N LYS A 9 8.54 -1.75 -3.07
CA LYS A 9 7.63 -2.54 -3.87
C LYS A 9 6.44 -2.96 -3.03
N LEU A 10 5.23 -2.56 -3.44
CA LEU A 10 3.99 -3.01 -2.82
C LEU A 10 3.34 -4.02 -3.77
N SER A 11 3.11 -5.24 -3.30
CA SER A 11 2.54 -6.34 -4.09
C SER A 11 1.45 -7.07 -3.32
N GLY A 12 0.51 -7.70 -4.02
CA GLY A 12 -0.58 -8.45 -3.39
C GLY A 12 -1.63 -8.87 -4.41
N THR A 13 -2.62 -9.63 -3.95
CA THR A 13 -3.72 -10.07 -4.82
C THR A 13 -4.62 -8.90 -5.21
N TYR A 14 -5.29 -9.00 -6.36
CA TYR A 14 -6.24 -7.97 -6.81
C TYR A 14 -7.32 -7.67 -5.77
N SER A 15 -7.83 -8.70 -5.09
CA SER A 15 -8.80 -8.54 -4.00
C SER A 15 -8.26 -7.70 -2.84
N ALA A 16 -6.97 -7.85 -2.50
CA ALA A 16 -6.33 -7.04 -1.46
C ALA A 16 -6.18 -5.57 -1.89
N TRP A 17 -5.81 -5.33 -3.16
CA TRP A 17 -5.82 -3.99 -3.74
C TRP A 17 -7.21 -3.37 -3.70
N LYS A 18 -8.25 -4.10 -4.14
CA LYS A 18 -9.64 -3.63 -4.11
C LYS A 18 -10.11 -3.24 -2.70
N LEU A 19 -9.71 -3.99 -1.66
CA LEU A 19 -10.00 -3.65 -0.27
C LEU A 19 -9.27 -2.38 0.20
N MET A 20 -8.05 -2.17 -0.27
CA MET A 20 -7.24 -0.98 0.03
C MET A 20 -7.83 0.28 -0.61
N VAL A 21 -8.03 0.26 -1.94
CA VAL A 21 -8.54 1.43 -2.69
C VAL A 21 -9.98 1.79 -2.33
N SER A 22 -10.81 0.79 -1.96
CA SER A 22 -12.17 1.06 -1.47
C SER A 22 -12.23 1.62 -0.04
N GLY A 23 -11.08 1.75 0.65
CA GLY A 23 -11.02 2.21 2.03
C GLY A 23 -11.66 1.25 3.05
N LYS A 24 -12.11 0.06 2.62
CA LYS A 24 -12.72 -0.96 3.48
C LYS A 24 -11.74 -1.54 4.49
N GLN A 25 -10.45 -1.55 4.13
CA GLN A 25 -9.39 -1.98 5.04
C GLN A 25 -8.18 -1.06 4.94
N ASP A 26 -7.68 -0.62 6.10
CA ASP A 26 -6.48 0.21 6.20
C ASP A 26 -5.24 -0.51 5.64
N THR A 27 -4.43 0.19 4.85
CA THR A 27 -3.22 -0.34 4.19
C THR A 27 -2.21 -0.92 5.17
N ILE A 28 -2.00 -0.30 6.33
CA ILE A 28 -1.10 -0.85 7.36
C ILE A 28 -1.66 -2.17 7.83
N ARG A 29 -2.97 -2.26 8.07
CA ARG A 29 -3.62 -3.51 8.48
C ARG A 29 -3.50 -4.59 7.41
N LEU A 30 -3.58 -4.23 6.13
CA LEU A 30 -3.36 -5.15 5.02
C LEU A 30 -1.91 -5.63 4.94
N ILE A 31 -0.94 -4.74 5.19
CA ILE A 31 0.49 -5.09 5.23
C ILE A 31 0.79 -6.00 6.43
N MET A 32 0.32 -5.63 7.63
CA MET A 32 0.52 -6.40 8.86
C MET A 32 -0.17 -7.76 8.83
N SER A 33 -1.28 -7.89 8.10
CA SER A 33 -1.96 -9.18 7.87
C SER A 33 -1.37 -9.98 6.71
N ASN A 34 -0.26 -9.53 6.13
CA ASN A 34 0.44 -10.14 5.00
C ASN A 34 -0.43 -10.28 3.73
N LYS A 35 -1.55 -9.55 3.65
CA LYS A 35 -2.42 -9.48 2.46
C LYS A 35 -1.82 -8.58 1.37
N LEU A 36 -1.08 -7.56 1.81
CA LEU A 36 -0.19 -6.78 0.97
C LEU A 36 1.24 -6.96 1.47
N GLN A 37 2.17 -7.16 0.55
CA GLN A 37 3.58 -7.29 0.85
C GLN A 37 4.27 -6.00 0.45
N LEU A 38 4.84 -5.32 1.44
CA LEU A 38 5.69 -4.17 1.23
C LEU A 38 7.15 -4.61 1.36
N GLN A 39 7.90 -4.55 0.26
CA GLN A 39 9.33 -4.79 0.20
C GLN A 39 10.07 -3.46 0.12
N GLY A 40 11.26 -3.38 0.72
CA GLY A 40 12.10 -2.17 0.77
C GLY A 40 12.67 -1.93 2.17
N ASN A 41 13.13 -0.70 2.43
CA ASN A 41 13.66 -0.33 3.75
C ASN A 41 12.52 -0.11 4.75
N MET A 42 12.20 -1.16 5.52
CA MET A 42 11.13 -1.12 6.52
C MET A 42 11.37 -0.09 7.63
N ALA A 43 12.63 0.15 8.04
CA ALA A 43 12.94 1.15 9.06
C ALA A 43 12.59 2.58 8.57
N TYR A 44 12.90 2.87 7.32
CA TYR A 44 12.50 4.12 6.67
C TYR A 44 10.97 4.24 6.59
N MET A 45 10.27 3.18 6.17
CA MET A 45 8.81 3.19 6.06
C MET A 45 8.12 3.39 7.41
N MET A 46 8.59 2.72 8.45
CA MET A 46 8.05 2.88 9.81
C MET A 46 8.28 4.30 10.34
N LYS A 47 9.45 4.89 10.05
CA LYS A 47 9.75 6.29 10.38
C LYS A 47 8.82 7.28 9.66
N HIS A 48 8.40 6.94 8.45
CA HIS A 48 7.54 7.77 7.60
C HIS A 48 6.09 7.26 7.52
N MET A 49 5.62 6.50 8.53
CA MET A 49 4.32 5.83 8.49
C MET A 49 3.14 6.77 8.20
N LYS A 50 3.20 8.01 8.70
CA LYS A 50 2.18 9.04 8.40
C LYS A 50 2.03 9.30 6.90
N ALA A 51 3.13 9.34 6.15
CA ALA A 51 3.10 9.54 4.70
C ALA A 51 2.47 8.34 3.97
N VAL A 52 2.70 7.12 4.46
CA VAL A 52 2.09 5.89 3.92
C VAL A 52 0.57 5.90 4.10
N VAL A 53 0.11 6.35 5.28
CA VAL A 53 -1.33 6.51 5.56
C VAL A 53 -1.94 7.60 4.68
N LEU A 54 -1.25 8.73 4.51
CA LEU A 54 -1.71 9.84 3.68
C LEU A 54 -1.83 9.43 2.20
N LEU A 55 -0.80 8.75 1.69
CA LEU A 55 -0.79 8.19 0.33
C LEU A 55 -2.02 7.31 0.10
N THR A 56 -2.35 6.46 1.07
CA THR A 56 -3.53 5.60 0.96
C THR A 56 -4.83 6.40 0.93
N LYS A 57 -4.99 7.31 1.90
CA LYS A 57 -6.25 8.05 2.06
C LYS A 57 -6.51 9.03 0.94
N GLU A 58 -5.48 9.69 0.44
CA GLU A 58 -5.64 10.79 -0.51
C GLU A 58 -5.39 10.39 -1.95
N VAL A 59 -4.45 9.46 -2.20
CA VAL A 59 -4.08 9.07 -3.57
C VAL A 59 -4.82 7.82 -4.01
N PHE A 60 -4.83 6.76 -3.19
CA PHE A 60 -5.44 5.50 -3.59
C PHE A 60 -6.98 5.51 -3.55
N ALA A 61 -7.59 6.28 -2.65
CA ALA A 61 -9.05 6.44 -2.63
C ALA A 61 -9.59 7.18 -3.88
N GLY A 62 -8.74 7.94 -4.57
CA GLY A 62 -9.10 8.65 -5.80
C GLY A 62 -9.03 7.79 -7.08
N VAL A 63 -8.56 6.54 -6.98
CA VAL A 63 -8.44 5.65 -8.14
C VAL A 63 -9.80 5.01 -8.44
N PRO A 64 -10.42 5.28 -9.61
CA PRO A 64 -11.68 4.64 -9.98
C PRO A 64 -11.49 3.12 -10.11
N ILE A 65 -12.39 2.37 -9.49
CA ILE A 65 -12.38 0.90 -9.46
C ILE A 65 -13.60 0.42 -10.24
N ASP A 66 -13.58 0.57 -11.57
CA ASP A 66 -14.51 -0.13 -12.47
C ASP A 66 -14.12 -1.62 -12.56
#